data_AF-A0A558GZS4-F1
#
_entry.id   AF-A0A558GZS4-F1
#
_cell.length_a   1.000
_cell.length_b   1.000
_cell.length_c   1.000
_cell.angle_alpha   90.00
_cell.angle_beta   90.00
_cell.angle_gamma   90.00
#
_symmetry.space_group_name_H-M   'P 1'
#
loop_
_entity.id
_entity.type
_entity.pdbx_description
1 polymer ?
#
loop_
_entity_poly.entity_id
_entity_poly.type
_entity_poly.pdbx_seq_one_letter_code
_entity_poly.pdbx_strand_id
1 'polypeptide(L)'
;MSSVTGMLRMPHDGPDREGGAHMSHPENCGSLDRMSSQQFRTSGRSSKRPLREREPGAGTGFLFCLATVASVVGLAATYYFFVRTTAGQFIDESALVEATVLGGTAGRASTDFLDMLPMLSLAIAAIMVLFVTVARRRWTAAGIAVMACIAANVATQALKFLIPDRPDRGVQTLELNSLPSGHTTLAASAAAAVFLMVSPRWRPLAGFLGSTFAVATGVSTLINQWHRPADVVAAFLVVGAVMLPAGWLILRTGCSWNVWKGYGEHWAASRLWVWLTVTALVVAIAIAGYSLLQVMPGLSADSTIDYFWAGTAFIVIAGYLSALGGTWLFGLAARRR
;
A
#
# COMPACT_ATOMS: atom_id res chain seq x y z
N MET A 1 -14.30 -3.48 -74.03
CA MET A 1 -15.32 -3.04 -73.06
C MET A 1 -14.55 -2.44 -71.88
N SER A 2 -14.04 -1.19 -71.92
CA SER A 2 -14.69 0.10 -72.27
C SER A 2 -15.62 0.57 -71.14
N SER A 3 -15.63 1.79 -70.59
CA SER A 3 -14.87 3.06 -70.78
C SER A 3 -14.99 3.89 -69.46
N VAL A 4 -14.29 4.98 -69.09
CA VAL A 4 -13.66 6.17 -69.73
C VAL A 4 -14.68 7.28 -70.10
N THR A 5 -14.62 8.57 -69.68
CA THR A 5 -13.84 9.30 -68.63
C THR A 5 -14.46 10.71 -68.37
N GLY A 6 -14.39 11.26 -67.14
CA GLY A 6 -14.62 12.69 -66.80
C GLY A 6 -15.50 12.93 -65.56
N MET A 7 -15.31 13.86 -64.60
CA MET A 7 -14.50 15.10 -64.40
C MET A 7 -15.13 16.44 -64.88
N LEU A 8 -15.42 17.33 -63.91
CA LEU A 8 -15.50 18.83 -63.90
C LEU A 8 -16.21 19.20 -62.58
N ARG A 9 -15.77 20.05 -61.62
CA ARG A 9 -14.78 21.14 -61.45
C ARG A 9 -15.33 22.58 -61.65
N MET A 10 -15.30 23.33 -60.54
CA MET A 10 -15.56 24.78 -60.29
C MET A 10 -14.54 25.69 -61.07
N PRO A 11 -14.59 27.06 -61.08
CA PRO A 11 -15.23 28.00 -60.10
C PRO A 11 -15.77 29.38 -60.63
N HIS A 12 -16.11 30.29 -59.68
CA HIS A 12 -15.99 31.79 -59.65
C HIS A 12 -16.48 32.65 -60.85
N ASP A 13 -17.21 33.77 -60.67
CA ASP A 13 -16.67 35.09 -60.23
C ASP A 13 -17.75 36.12 -59.75
N GLY A 14 -17.34 37.34 -59.36
CA GLY A 14 -18.16 38.54 -59.05
C GLY A 14 -17.55 39.82 -59.70
N PRO A 15 -17.71 41.07 -59.17
CA PRO A 15 -18.40 41.54 -57.95
C PRO A 15 -19.20 42.88 -58.17
N ASP A 16 -19.16 43.81 -57.18
CA ASP A 16 -19.54 45.25 -57.19
C ASP A 16 -21.06 45.64 -57.07
N ARG A 17 -21.52 46.35 -56.01
CA ARG A 17 -21.60 47.82 -55.71
C ARG A 17 -23.00 48.42 -56.05
N GLU A 18 -23.53 49.51 -55.45
CA GLU A 18 -23.18 50.38 -54.30
C GLU A 18 -24.46 51.12 -53.78
N GLY A 19 -24.42 51.68 -52.55
CA GLY A 19 -25.42 52.64 -52.03
C GLY A 19 -26.73 52.06 -51.43
N GLY A 20 -27.45 52.76 -50.54
CA GLY A 20 -27.17 54.05 -49.90
C GLY A 20 -28.31 54.53 -48.97
N ALA A 21 -28.07 55.62 -48.24
CA ALA A 21 -29.02 56.42 -47.44
C ALA A 21 -29.78 55.74 -46.27
N HIS A 22 -29.34 56.03 -45.04
CA HIS A 22 -30.16 55.90 -43.82
C HIS A 22 -30.82 57.26 -43.53
N MET A 23 -32.13 57.30 -43.28
CA MET A 23 -32.86 58.53 -42.88
C MET A 23 -33.43 58.43 -41.44
N SER A 24 -33.98 59.55 -40.96
CA SER A 24 -34.20 59.87 -39.54
C SER A 24 -35.62 59.63 -38.99
N HIS A 25 -35.71 59.54 -37.66
CA HIS A 25 -36.89 59.78 -36.80
C HIS A 25 -37.62 61.11 -37.11
N PRO A 26 -38.86 61.36 -36.60
CA PRO A 26 -39.56 60.79 -35.42
C PRO A 26 -40.77 59.88 -35.81
N GLU A 27 -41.96 59.77 -35.20
CA GLU A 27 -42.66 60.40 -34.04
C GLU A 27 -43.72 59.42 -33.43
N ASN A 28 -44.59 59.86 -32.51
CA ASN A 28 -45.60 59.07 -31.77
C ASN A 28 -46.89 58.74 -32.56
N CYS A 29 -47.56 57.63 -32.21
CA CYS A 29 -48.97 57.65 -31.75
C CYS A 29 -49.45 56.31 -31.11
N GLY A 30 -50.19 56.38 -30.00
CA GLY A 30 -51.52 55.74 -29.93
C GLY A 30 -51.73 54.23 -29.67
N SER A 31 -51.41 53.75 -28.46
CA SER A 31 -52.30 52.86 -27.65
C SER A 31 -52.48 51.33 -27.92
N LEU A 32 -52.96 50.67 -26.85
CA LEU A 32 -53.63 49.37 -26.70
C LEU A 32 -52.84 48.03 -26.63
N ASP A 33 -53.13 47.34 -25.52
CA ASP A 33 -53.20 45.89 -25.26
C ASP A 33 -52.03 44.95 -25.63
N ARG A 34 -51.25 44.58 -24.59
CA ARG A 34 -51.54 43.33 -23.84
C ARG A 34 -50.82 43.24 -22.48
N MET A 35 -51.51 42.63 -21.51
CA MET A 35 -50.93 42.22 -20.23
C MET A 35 -50.03 40.99 -20.38
N SER A 36 -48.85 40.97 -19.77
CA SER A 36 -48.33 39.78 -19.07
C SER A 36 -47.13 40.11 -18.15
N SER A 37 -47.13 39.50 -16.96
CA SER A 37 -45.95 39.11 -16.19
C SER A 37 -44.78 40.12 -16.09
N GLN A 38 -44.88 41.07 -15.17
CA GLN A 38 -43.67 41.44 -14.41
C GLN A 38 -43.26 40.23 -13.56
N GLN A 39 -42.10 39.63 -13.80
CA GLN A 39 -41.53 38.65 -12.88
C GLN A 39 -40.02 38.83 -12.70
N PHE A 40 -39.70 39.73 -11.77
CA PHE A 40 -38.53 39.72 -10.90
C PHE A 40 -37.16 39.37 -11.53
N ARG A 41 -36.44 40.41 -11.98
CA ARG A 41 -34.99 40.31 -12.29
C ARG A 41 -34.20 39.95 -11.02
N THR A 42 -33.84 38.69 -10.85
CA THR A 42 -32.78 38.28 -9.90
C THR A 42 -31.47 38.06 -10.65
N SER A 43 -30.61 39.07 -10.64
CA SER A 43 -29.23 39.00 -11.15
C SER A 43 -28.32 38.20 -10.20
N GLY A 44 -28.71 36.97 -9.89
CA GLY A 44 -28.01 36.03 -9.02
C GLY A 44 -26.69 35.52 -9.61
N ARG A 45 -25.71 36.41 -9.77
CA ARG A 45 -24.36 36.11 -10.27
C ARG A 45 -23.63 35.26 -9.23
N SER A 46 -23.89 33.96 -9.26
CA SER A 46 -23.40 32.99 -8.29
C SER A 46 -21.87 32.96 -8.26
N SER A 47 -21.29 33.75 -7.36
CA SER A 47 -19.85 33.79 -7.08
C SER A 47 -19.45 32.53 -6.30
N LYS A 48 -19.55 31.38 -6.97
CA LYS A 48 -18.84 30.17 -6.57
C LYS A 48 -17.36 30.44 -6.75
N ARG A 49 -16.73 31.07 -5.74
CA ARG A 49 -15.28 30.99 -5.54
C ARG A 49 -14.92 29.50 -5.72
N PRO A 50 -14.04 29.13 -6.67
CA PRO A 50 -13.64 27.74 -6.79
C PRO A 50 -13.04 27.32 -5.45
N LEU A 51 -13.66 26.36 -4.78
CA LEU A 51 -13.15 25.82 -3.53
C LEU A 51 -11.77 25.26 -3.83
N ARG A 52 -10.73 25.95 -3.32
CA ARG A 52 -9.33 25.78 -3.69
C ARG A 52 -8.99 24.30 -3.66
N GLU A 53 -8.90 23.68 -4.85
CA GLU A 53 -8.85 22.23 -4.95
C GLU A 53 -7.65 21.70 -4.16
N ARG A 54 -7.92 20.96 -3.08
CA ARG A 54 -6.85 20.41 -2.26
C ARG A 54 -6.09 19.39 -3.09
N GLU A 55 -4.82 19.68 -3.37
CA GLU A 55 -3.97 18.77 -4.13
C GLU A 55 -3.83 17.45 -3.39
N PRO A 56 -3.90 16.29 -4.08
CA PRO A 56 -3.73 14.99 -3.45
C PRO A 56 -2.36 14.91 -2.74
N GLY A 57 -2.37 14.60 -1.43
CA GLY A 57 -1.16 14.57 -0.60
C GLY A 57 -0.68 15.92 -0.04
N ALA A 58 -1.33 17.04 -0.34
CA ALA A 58 -0.99 18.34 0.25
C ALA A 58 -1.34 18.38 1.76
N GLY A 59 -0.32 18.14 2.58
CA GLY A 59 -0.37 18.10 4.03
C GLY A 59 -0.12 16.72 4.66
N THR A 60 -0.17 15.61 3.90
CA THR A 60 0.06 14.27 4.47
C THR A 60 1.54 13.88 4.55
N GLY A 61 2.46 14.64 3.94
CA GLY A 61 3.89 14.34 3.95
C GLY A 61 4.50 14.21 5.35
N PHE A 62 4.00 14.98 6.32
CA PHE A 62 4.38 14.82 7.73
C PHE A 62 4.00 13.44 8.29
N LEU A 63 2.80 12.93 7.99
CA LEU A 63 2.36 11.60 8.45
C LEU A 63 3.16 10.47 7.78
N PHE A 64 3.51 10.62 6.51
CA PHE A 64 4.39 9.68 5.81
C PHE A 64 5.82 9.69 6.38
N CYS A 65 6.36 10.87 6.67
CA CYS A 65 7.65 11.02 7.35
C CYS A 65 7.62 10.39 8.76
N LEU A 66 6.60 10.71 9.57
CA LEU A 66 6.42 10.15 10.91
C LEU A 66 6.31 8.62 10.89
N ALA A 67 5.54 8.05 9.95
CA ALA A 67 5.44 6.61 9.78
C ALA A 67 6.77 5.98 9.34
N THR A 68 7.53 6.66 8.47
CA THR A 68 8.88 6.22 8.04
C THR A 68 9.85 6.20 9.21
N VAL A 69 9.86 7.27 10.02
CA VAL A 69 10.65 7.37 11.25
C VAL A 69 10.22 6.31 12.26
N ALA A 70 8.93 6.04 12.41
CA ALA A 70 8.43 4.97 13.27
C ALA A 70 8.88 3.58 12.79
N SER A 71 8.96 3.32 11.47
CA SER A 71 9.55 2.09 10.94
C SER A 71 11.05 1.96 11.26
N VAL A 72 11.83 3.05 11.14
CA VAL A 72 13.28 3.06 11.45
C VAL A 72 13.54 2.91 12.95
N VAL A 73 12.80 3.63 13.80
CA VAL A 73 12.87 3.52 15.26
C VAL A 73 12.41 2.14 15.72
N GLY A 74 11.36 1.59 15.09
CA GLY A 74 10.91 0.22 15.31
C GLY A 74 12.01 -0.80 14.99
N LEU A 75 12.69 -0.67 13.84
CA LEU A 75 13.80 -1.54 13.45
C LEU A 75 14.95 -1.49 14.46
N ALA A 76 15.32 -0.29 14.91
CA ALA A 76 16.34 -0.09 15.93
C ALA A 76 15.93 -0.70 17.30
N ALA A 77 14.65 -0.59 17.68
CA ALA A 77 14.10 -1.20 18.88
C ALA A 77 14.06 -2.73 18.79
N THR A 78 13.67 -3.31 17.64
CA THR A 78 13.72 -4.75 17.37
C THR A 78 15.16 -5.27 17.50
N TYR A 79 16.14 -4.61 16.87
CA TYR A 79 17.55 -4.97 17.04
C TYR A 79 17.99 -4.88 18.51
N TYR A 80 17.73 -3.75 19.18
CA TYR A 80 18.16 -3.56 20.56
C TYR A 80 17.55 -4.61 21.51
N PHE A 81 16.25 -4.85 21.43
CA PHE A 81 15.59 -5.82 22.32
C PHE A 81 16.04 -7.25 22.01
N PHE A 82 15.82 -7.74 20.79
CA PHE A 82 16.01 -9.16 20.45
C PHE A 82 17.48 -9.55 20.24
N VAL A 83 18.39 -8.61 19.96
CA VAL A 83 19.82 -8.91 19.75
C VAL A 83 20.70 -8.45 20.91
N ARG A 84 20.37 -7.35 21.61
CA ARG A 84 21.22 -6.81 22.71
C ARG A 84 20.76 -7.16 24.12
N THR A 85 19.59 -7.78 24.32
CA THR A 85 19.12 -8.25 25.65
C THR A 85 19.01 -9.78 25.70
N THR A 86 19.35 -10.38 26.84
CA THR A 86 19.29 -11.85 27.03
C THR A 86 17.85 -12.36 26.99
N ALA A 87 16.89 -11.63 27.57
CA ALA A 87 15.47 -11.99 27.51
C ALA A 87 14.91 -11.94 26.08
N GLY A 88 15.28 -10.92 25.30
CA GLY A 88 14.91 -10.83 23.88
C GLY A 88 15.52 -11.96 23.05
N GLN A 89 16.82 -12.25 23.21
CA GLN A 89 17.45 -13.40 22.55
C GLN A 89 16.73 -14.72 22.93
N PHE A 90 16.46 -14.95 24.21
CA PHE A 90 15.80 -16.18 24.68
C PHE A 90 14.40 -16.37 24.09
N ILE A 91 13.57 -15.32 24.08
CA ILE A 91 12.22 -15.38 23.46
C ILE A 91 12.32 -15.72 21.96
N ASP A 92 13.27 -15.12 21.26
CA ASP A 92 13.45 -15.21 19.80
C ASP A 92 14.03 -16.56 19.35
N GLU A 93 14.92 -17.17 20.15
CA GLU A 93 15.45 -18.51 19.92
C GLU A 93 14.48 -19.61 20.39
N SER A 94 13.82 -19.48 21.54
CA SER A 94 12.81 -20.46 21.99
C SER A 94 11.65 -20.56 20.99
N ALA A 95 11.19 -19.43 20.44
CA ALA A 95 10.17 -19.43 19.39
C ALA A 95 10.59 -20.16 18.11
N LEU A 96 11.89 -20.17 17.80
CA LEU A 96 12.46 -20.93 16.68
C LEU A 96 12.53 -22.43 17.04
N VAL A 97 13.12 -22.77 18.19
CA VAL A 97 13.29 -24.17 18.66
C VAL A 97 11.94 -24.88 18.78
N GLU A 98 10.92 -24.23 19.35
CA GLU A 98 9.58 -24.81 19.49
C GLU A 98 8.89 -25.08 18.14
N ALA A 99 9.22 -24.34 17.07
CA ALA A 99 8.67 -24.61 15.74
C ALA A 99 9.11 -25.97 15.18
N THR A 100 10.23 -26.54 15.66
CA THR A 100 10.64 -27.92 15.29
C THR A 100 9.62 -28.98 15.70
N VAL A 101 8.89 -28.77 16.80
CA VAL A 101 7.86 -29.69 17.32
C VAL A 101 6.68 -29.78 16.35
N LEU A 102 6.38 -28.68 15.66
CA LEU A 102 5.30 -28.58 14.67
C LEU A 102 5.75 -28.99 13.25
N GLY A 103 7.06 -28.93 12.96
CA GLY A 103 7.69 -29.28 11.69
C GLY A 103 7.77 -30.79 11.36
N GLY A 104 6.84 -31.60 11.89
CA GLY A 104 6.82 -33.06 11.72
C GLY A 104 6.56 -33.54 10.28
N THR A 105 6.34 -34.85 10.08
CA THR A 105 6.27 -35.47 8.74
C THR A 105 5.20 -34.86 7.82
N ALA A 106 4.07 -34.40 8.36
CA ALA A 106 3.03 -33.68 7.61
C ALA A 106 3.42 -32.23 7.26
N GLY A 107 4.32 -31.63 8.04
CA GLY A 107 4.88 -30.30 7.80
C GLY A 107 5.70 -30.25 6.52
N ARG A 108 6.52 -31.27 6.23
CA ARG A 108 7.43 -31.28 5.04
C ARG A 108 6.72 -31.07 3.70
N ALA A 109 5.57 -31.71 3.47
CA ALA A 109 4.79 -31.48 2.26
C ALA A 109 4.19 -30.05 2.17
N SER A 110 4.10 -29.36 3.31
CA SER A 110 3.72 -27.95 3.37
C SER A 110 4.93 -27.02 3.23
N THR A 111 6.10 -27.36 3.79
CA THR A 111 7.32 -26.53 3.70
C THR A 111 7.71 -26.30 2.24
N ASP A 112 7.67 -27.34 1.39
CA ASP A 112 8.03 -27.24 -0.03
C ASP A 112 7.16 -26.21 -0.80
N PHE A 113 5.86 -26.13 -0.48
CA PHE A 113 4.96 -25.11 -1.05
C PHE A 113 5.20 -23.72 -0.45
N LEU A 114 5.44 -23.67 0.86
CA LEU A 114 5.72 -22.45 1.61
C LEU A 114 7.06 -21.80 1.20
N ASP A 115 8.03 -22.59 0.75
CA ASP A 115 9.31 -22.17 0.17
C ASP A 115 9.15 -21.50 -1.20
N MET A 116 8.09 -21.85 -1.95
CA MET A 116 7.79 -21.19 -3.22
C MET A 116 7.14 -19.80 -3.04
N LEU A 117 6.66 -19.44 -1.85
CA LEU A 117 5.95 -18.18 -1.62
C LEU A 117 6.75 -16.92 -2.01
N PRO A 118 8.05 -16.74 -1.66
CA PRO A 118 8.79 -15.54 -2.06
C PRO A 118 8.88 -15.38 -3.58
N MET A 119 9.08 -16.49 -4.30
CA MET A 119 9.16 -16.53 -5.77
C MET A 119 7.79 -16.27 -6.42
N LEU A 120 6.73 -16.89 -5.89
CA LEU A 120 5.35 -16.66 -6.33
C LEU A 120 4.91 -15.21 -6.08
N SER A 121 5.33 -14.60 -4.97
CA SER A 121 5.11 -13.18 -4.67
C SER A 121 5.74 -12.28 -5.73
N LEU A 122 7.01 -12.54 -6.06
CA LEU A 122 7.75 -11.77 -7.06
C LEU A 122 7.11 -11.91 -8.45
N ALA A 123 6.69 -13.13 -8.83
CA ALA A 123 6.00 -13.37 -10.09
C ALA A 123 4.65 -12.64 -10.18
N ILE A 124 3.80 -12.76 -9.15
CA ILE A 124 2.49 -12.06 -9.08
C ILE A 124 2.69 -10.55 -9.09
N ALA A 125 3.65 -10.02 -8.34
CA ALA A 125 3.94 -8.60 -8.31
C ALA A 125 4.51 -8.07 -9.64
N ALA A 126 5.41 -8.80 -10.29
CA ALA A 126 5.93 -8.44 -11.61
C ALA A 126 4.80 -8.38 -12.65
N ILE A 127 3.94 -9.40 -12.69
CA ILE A 127 2.76 -9.44 -13.58
C ILE A 127 1.80 -8.28 -13.28
N MET A 128 1.47 -8.04 -12.01
CA MET A 128 0.54 -6.97 -11.61
C MET A 128 1.11 -5.57 -11.89
N VAL A 129 2.38 -5.33 -11.58
CA VAL A 129 3.05 -4.05 -11.87
C VAL A 129 3.13 -3.84 -13.38
N LEU A 130 3.54 -4.84 -14.16
CA LEU A 130 3.59 -4.76 -15.63
C LEU A 130 2.19 -4.47 -16.22
N PHE A 131 1.18 -5.25 -15.82
CA PHE A 131 -0.20 -5.07 -16.29
C PHE A 131 -0.75 -3.68 -15.97
N VAL A 132 -0.61 -3.20 -14.73
CA VAL A 132 -1.06 -1.85 -14.36
C VAL A 132 -0.26 -0.78 -15.09
N THR A 133 1.04 -0.98 -15.30
CA THR A 133 1.90 -0.03 -16.02
C THR A 133 1.49 0.12 -17.48
N VAL A 134 1.27 -0.99 -18.18
CA VAL A 134 0.82 -1.00 -19.58
C VAL A 134 -0.61 -0.46 -19.69
N ALA A 135 -1.56 -1.01 -18.92
CA ALA A 135 -2.98 -0.66 -19.00
C ALA A 135 -3.31 0.76 -18.50
N ARG A 136 -2.42 1.41 -17.74
CA ARG A 136 -2.60 2.79 -17.24
C ARG A 136 -1.53 3.77 -17.70
N ARG A 137 -0.54 3.34 -18.49
CA ARG A 137 0.64 4.10 -18.94
C ARG A 137 1.40 4.82 -17.80
N ARG A 138 1.39 4.26 -16.58
CA ARG A 138 1.96 4.88 -15.36
C ARG A 138 3.45 4.57 -15.15
N TRP A 139 4.26 4.71 -16.19
CA TRP A 139 5.69 4.35 -16.21
C TRP A 139 6.50 4.97 -15.05
N THR A 140 6.25 6.24 -14.71
CA THR A 140 6.95 6.92 -13.60
C THR A 140 6.64 6.31 -12.24
N ALA A 141 5.36 6.00 -11.97
CA ALA A 141 4.95 5.36 -10.71
C ALA A 141 5.46 3.91 -10.61
N ALA A 142 5.46 3.20 -11.73
CA ALA A 142 6.01 1.85 -11.82
C ALA A 142 7.52 1.84 -11.52
N GLY A 143 8.27 2.76 -12.14
CA GLY A 143 9.70 2.93 -11.88
C GLY A 143 9.99 3.20 -10.40
N ILE A 144 9.24 4.10 -9.76
CA ILE A 144 9.39 4.37 -8.32
C ILE A 144 9.08 3.12 -7.48
N ALA A 145 8.00 2.38 -7.78
CA ALA A 145 7.63 1.17 -7.02
C ALA A 145 8.66 0.04 -7.18
N VAL A 146 9.19 -0.17 -8.39
CA VAL A 146 10.24 -1.17 -8.67
C VAL A 146 11.56 -0.77 -8.02
N MET A 147 11.99 0.50 -8.14
CA MET A 147 13.20 0.98 -7.48
C MET A 147 13.11 0.93 -5.95
N ALA A 148 11.93 1.17 -5.37
CA ALA A 148 11.70 1.01 -3.93
C ALA A 148 11.73 -0.47 -3.50
N CYS A 149 11.23 -1.39 -4.33
CA CYS A 149 11.35 -2.82 -4.11
C CYS A 149 12.81 -3.27 -4.11
N ILE A 150 13.57 -2.87 -5.13
CA ILE A 150 15.02 -3.13 -5.21
C ILE A 150 15.75 -2.52 -3.99
N ALA A 151 15.48 -1.26 -3.66
CA ALA A 151 16.09 -0.57 -2.53
C ALA A 151 15.79 -1.23 -1.18
N ALA A 152 14.58 -1.77 -0.94
CA ALA A 152 14.24 -2.49 0.28
C ALA A 152 15.03 -3.81 0.41
N ASN A 153 15.18 -4.55 -0.70
CA ASN A 153 15.96 -5.79 -0.73
C ASN A 153 17.47 -5.52 -0.58
N VAL A 154 18.00 -4.50 -1.26
CA VAL A 154 19.40 -4.04 -1.09
C VAL A 154 19.64 -3.55 0.34
N ALA A 155 18.72 -2.80 0.94
CA ALA A 155 18.82 -2.37 2.34
C ALA A 155 18.82 -3.56 3.31
N THR A 156 18.02 -4.61 3.06
CA THR A 156 18.04 -5.84 3.86
C THR A 156 19.38 -6.55 3.79
N GLN A 157 19.99 -6.67 2.61
CA GLN A 157 21.33 -7.28 2.50
C GLN A 157 22.41 -6.38 3.11
N ALA A 158 22.36 -5.06 2.89
CA ALA A 158 23.29 -4.11 3.49
C ALA A 158 23.22 -4.12 5.03
N LEU A 159 22.02 -4.25 5.61
CA LEU A 159 21.84 -4.36 7.05
C LEU A 159 22.53 -5.60 7.64
N LYS A 160 22.58 -6.74 6.94
CA LYS A 160 23.32 -7.93 7.41
C LYS A 160 24.84 -7.69 7.55
N PHE A 161 25.41 -6.80 6.74
CA PHE A 161 26.83 -6.41 6.83
C PHE A 161 27.08 -5.24 7.79
N LEU A 162 26.06 -4.41 8.06
CA LEU A 162 26.17 -3.20 8.90
C LEU A 162 25.75 -3.42 10.36
N ILE A 163 24.92 -4.42 10.63
CA ILE A 163 24.46 -4.78 11.97
C ILE A 163 25.56 -5.61 12.65
N PRO A 164 26.11 -5.17 13.80
CA PRO A 164 27.08 -5.96 14.56
C PRO A 164 26.50 -7.29 15.03
N ASP A 165 27.34 -8.33 15.00
CA ASP A 165 26.98 -9.71 15.35
C ASP A 165 26.27 -9.82 16.72
N ARG A 166 25.42 -10.84 16.83
CA ARG A 166 24.68 -11.13 18.06
C ARG A 166 25.70 -11.46 19.17
N PRO A 167 25.83 -10.64 20.24
CA PRO A 167 26.79 -10.93 21.29
C PRO A 167 26.34 -12.18 22.05
N ASP A 168 27.27 -13.07 22.38
CA ASP A 168 27.02 -14.19 23.27
C ASP A 168 26.53 -13.68 24.64
N ARG A 169 25.51 -14.36 25.17
CA ARG A 169 24.85 -14.11 26.46
C ARG A 169 24.48 -15.41 27.18
N GLY A 170 25.06 -16.55 26.78
CA GLY A 170 24.71 -17.88 27.31
C GLY A 170 23.40 -18.45 26.75
N VAL A 171 22.85 -17.87 25.69
CA VAL A 171 21.75 -18.45 24.90
C VAL A 171 22.38 -19.18 23.71
N GLN A 172 21.96 -20.41 23.40
CA GLN A 172 22.43 -21.08 22.18
C GLN A 172 21.77 -20.42 20.96
N THR A 173 22.59 -19.92 20.05
CA THR A 173 22.14 -19.17 18.86
C THR A 173 22.76 -19.76 17.61
N LEU A 174 22.00 -19.83 16.51
CA LEU A 174 22.58 -20.03 15.17
C LEU A 174 23.65 -18.96 14.92
N GLU A 175 24.87 -19.39 14.58
CA GLU A 175 26.12 -18.59 14.62
C GLU A 175 26.16 -17.36 13.71
N LEU A 176 25.24 -17.24 12.75
CA LEU A 176 25.26 -16.20 11.72
C LEU A 176 24.15 -15.16 11.90
N ASN A 177 24.48 -13.90 11.61
CA ASN A 177 23.54 -12.79 11.67
C ASN A 177 22.44 -12.93 10.59
N SER A 178 21.25 -13.35 11.02
CA SER A 178 20.11 -13.66 10.15
C SER A 178 19.23 -12.44 9.82
N LEU A 179 19.35 -11.35 10.58
CA LEU A 179 18.44 -10.21 10.57
C LEU A 179 18.84 -9.16 9.52
N PRO A 180 17.92 -8.70 8.63
CA PRO A 180 16.51 -9.05 8.48
C PRO A 180 16.26 -10.26 7.54
N SER A 181 15.05 -10.84 7.63
CA SER A 181 14.60 -11.96 6.78
C SER A 181 14.49 -11.55 5.30
N GLY A 182 15.36 -12.10 4.45
CA GLY A 182 15.41 -11.76 3.02
C GLY A 182 14.15 -12.21 2.25
N HIS A 183 13.67 -13.42 2.52
CA HIS A 183 12.44 -13.96 1.94
C HIS A 183 11.21 -13.14 2.34
N THR A 184 11.13 -12.68 3.59
CA THR A 184 10.06 -11.79 4.05
C THR A 184 10.16 -10.42 3.39
N THR A 185 11.36 -9.82 3.30
CA THR A 185 11.54 -8.55 2.59
C THR A 185 11.08 -8.65 1.15
N LEU A 186 11.43 -9.73 0.44
CA LEU A 186 11.02 -9.94 -0.96
C LEU A 186 9.50 -9.98 -1.09
N ALA A 187 8.82 -10.82 -0.30
CA ALA A 187 7.35 -10.93 -0.35
C ALA A 187 6.61 -9.66 0.11
N ALA A 188 7.07 -9.02 1.19
CA ALA A 188 6.47 -7.79 1.70
C ALA A 188 6.68 -6.60 0.75
N SER A 189 7.86 -6.49 0.12
CA SER A 189 8.14 -5.44 -0.88
C SER A 189 7.39 -5.68 -2.20
N ALA A 190 7.27 -6.93 -2.65
CA ALA A 190 6.42 -7.32 -3.77
C ALA A 190 4.95 -6.94 -3.53
N ALA A 191 4.39 -7.33 -2.38
CA ALA A 191 3.02 -6.97 -1.97
C ALA A 191 2.81 -5.45 -1.86
N ALA A 192 3.77 -4.73 -1.26
CA ALA A 192 3.73 -3.27 -1.16
C ALA A 192 3.75 -2.59 -2.54
N ALA A 193 4.59 -3.05 -3.48
CA ALA A 193 4.63 -2.52 -4.84
C ALA A 193 3.27 -2.67 -5.56
N VAL A 194 2.58 -3.80 -5.38
CA VAL A 194 1.21 -3.99 -5.89
C VAL A 194 0.23 -3.02 -5.21
N PHE A 195 0.27 -2.87 -3.89
CA PHE A 195 -0.57 -1.94 -3.13
C PHE A 195 -0.39 -0.46 -3.57
N LEU A 196 0.84 -0.05 -3.90
CA LEU A 196 1.15 1.29 -4.41
C LEU A 196 0.60 1.53 -5.82
N MET A 197 0.56 0.50 -6.66
CA MET A 197 0.13 0.59 -8.06
C MET A 197 -1.39 0.48 -8.25
N VAL A 198 -2.11 -0.24 -7.40
CA VAL A 198 -3.58 -0.37 -7.52
C VAL A 198 -4.33 0.97 -7.29
N SER A 199 -5.43 1.15 -8.02
CA SER A 199 -6.31 2.32 -7.83
C SER A 199 -6.95 2.33 -6.42
N PRO A 200 -7.24 3.49 -5.80
CA PRO A 200 -7.57 3.59 -4.37
C PRO A 200 -8.68 2.64 -3.87
N ARG A 201 -9.72 2.39 -4.68
CA ARG A 201 -10.83 1.46 -4.38
C ARG A 201 -10.42 -0.02 -4.21
N TRP A 202 -9.17 -0.39 -4.50
CA TRP A 202 -8.61 -1.73 -4.30
C TRP A 202 -7.61 -1.80 -3.14
N ARG A 203 -7.25 -0.66 -2.52
CA ARG A 203 -6.27 -0.63 -1.42
C ARG A 203 -6.69 -1.48 -0.21
N PRO A 204 -7.96 -1.52 0.25
CA PRO A 204 -8.34 -2.38 1.38
C PRO A 204 -8.12 -3.87 1.09
N LEU A 205 -8.53 -4.35 -0.09
CA LEU A 205 -8.28 -5.74 -0.51
C LEU A 205 -6.78 -6.03 -0.68
N ALA A 206 -6.05 -5.16 -1.39
CA ALA A 206 -4.63 -5.36 -1.68
C ALA A 206 -3.77 -5.27 -0.41
N GLY A 207 -4.15 -4.43 0.54
CA GLY A 207 -3.53 -4.33 1.87
C GLY A 207 -3.73 -5.62 2.64
N PHE A 208 -4.98 -6.09 2.77
CA PHE A 208 -5.29 -7.35 3.43
C PHE A 208 -4.56 -8.53 2.79
N LEU A 209 -4.84 -8.85 1.52
CA LEU A 209 -4.24 -10.01 0.83
C LEU A 209 -2.71 -9.92 0.77
N GLY A 210 -2.15 -8.73 0.54
CA GLY A 210 -0.71 -8.51 0.53
C GLY A 210 -0.06 -8.76 1.89
N SER A 211 -0.67 -8.32 2.99
CA SER A 211 -0.19 -8.67 4.33
C SER A 211 -0.40 -10.13 4.67
N THR A 212 -1.55 -10.75 4.33
CA THR A 212 -1.78 -12.17 4.56
C THR A 212 -0.70 -13.01 3.87
N PHE A 213 -0.35 -12.66 2.63
CA PHE A 213 0.73 -13.31 1.88
C PHE A 213 2.10 -13.14 2.54
N ALA A 214 2.47 -11.91 2.89
CA ALA A 214 3.76 -11.62 3.50
C ALA A 214 3.90 -12.20 4.91
N VAL A 215 2.81 -12.24 5.69
CA VAL A 215 2.73 -12.91 7.00
C VAL A 215 2.89 -14.43 6.82
N ALA A 216 2.19 -15.05 5.87
CA ALA A 216 2.36 -16.48 5.57
C ALA A 216 3.81 -16.81 5.14
N THR A 217 4.45 -15.92 4.38
CA THR A 217 5.87 -16.05 4.02
C THR A 217 6.79 -15.91 5.23
N GLY A 218 6.49 -14.98 6.15
CA GLY A 218 7.25 -14.80 7.38
C GLY A 218 7.14 -16.01 8.34
N VAL A 219 5.91 -16.47 8.58
CA VAL A 219 5.63 -17.66 9.41
C VAL A 219 6.21 -18.93 8.79
N SER A 220 6.20 -19.05 7.45
CA SER A 220 6.96 -20.08 6.72
C SER A 220 8.43 -20.10 7.15
N THR A 221 9.14 -18.97 7.09
CA THR A 221 10.56 -18.95 7.45
C THR A 221 10.86 -19.25 8.92
N LEU A 222 9.88 -19.11 9.81
CA LEU A 222 9.95 -19.55 11.22
C LEU A 222 9.78 -21.07 11.34
N ILE A 223 8.71 -21.62 10.74
CA ILE A 223 8.43 -23.07 10.73
C ILE A 223 9.60 -23.85 10.11
N ASN A 224 10.19 -23.32 9.03
CA ASN A 224 11.26 -23.96 8.27
C ASN A 224 12.64 -23.85 8.94
N GLN A 225 12.74 -23.25 10.14
CA GLN A 225 13.97 -23.04 10.91
C GLN A 225 15.00 -22.09 10.25
N TRP A 226 14.55 -21.20 9.35
CA TRP A 226 15.45 -20.30 8.61
C TRP A 226 15.62 -18.93 9.27
N HIS A 227 14.58 -18.43 9.93
CA HIS A 227 14.53 -17.07 10.47
C HIS A 227 13.76 -17.01 11.78
N ARG A 228 14.32 -16.24 12.72
CA ARG A 228 13.69 -15.96 14.02
C ARG A 228 12.54 -14.96 13.86
N PRO A 229 11.55 -14.89 14.77
CA PRO A 229 10.47 -13.90 14.68
C PRO A 229 10.95 -12.46 14.53
N ALA A 230 12.04 -12.06 15.20
CA ALA A 230 12.62 -10.73 15.08
C ALA A 230 13.15 -10.42 13.66
N ASP A 231 13.69 -11.41 12.93
CA ASP A 231 14.17 -11.23 11.55
C ASP A 231 13.03 -10.83 10.60
N VAL A 232 11.87 -11.45 10.82
CA VAL A 232 10.65 -11.29 10.03
C VAL A 232 9.98 -9.95 10.35
N VAL A 233 9.90 -9.59 11.64
CA VAL A 233 9.44 -8.26 12.09
C VAL A 233 10.34 -7.15 11.55
N ALA A 234 11.67 -7.33 11.61
CA ALA A 234 12.64 -6.40 11.04
C ALA A 234 12.47 -6.22 9.52
N ALA A 235 12.18 -7.29 8.78
CA ALA A 235 11.93 -7.22 7.34
C ALA A 235 10.71 -6.35 6.99
N PHE A 236 9.58 -6.48 7.72
CA PHE A 236 8.43 -5.59 7.56
C PHE A 236 8.79 -4.12 7.82
N LEU A 237 9.62 -3.85 8.83
CA LEU A 237 10.04 -2.50 9.20
C LEU A 237 10.98 -1.88 8.15
N VAL A 238 11.91 -2.64 7.58
CA VAL A 238 12.74 -2.20 6.44
C VAL A 238 11.89 -1.89 5.21
N VAL A 239 10.94 -2.77 4.87
CA VAL A 239 10.02 -2.54 3.74
C VAL A 239 9.16 -1.29 3.99
N GLY A 240 8.65 -1.10 5.20
CA GLY A 240 7.92 0.12 5.60
C GLY A 240 8.75 1.39 5.40
N ALA A 241 9.98 1.41 5.91
CA ALA A 241 10.88 2.56 5.82
C ALA A 241 11.20 2.98 4.37
N VAL A 242 11.23 2.05 3.42
CA VAL A 242 11.51 2.35 2.00
C VAL A 242 10.24 2.60 1.18
N MET A 243 9.16 1.84 1.43
CA MET A 243 7.92 1.93 0.64
C MET A 243 7.03 3.12 1.01
N LEU A 244 7.08 3.61 2.25
CA LEU A 244 6.33 4.81 2.65
C LEU A 244 6.76 6.07 1.89
N PRO A 245 8.05 6.47 1.85
CA PRO A 245 8.47 7.66 1.09
C PRO A 245 8.31 7.46 -0.43
N ALA A 246 8.55 6.25 -0.96
CA ALA A 246 8.32 5.93 -2.37
C ALA A 246 6.83 6.06 -2.74
N GLY A 247 5.93 5.58 -1.89
CA GLY A 247 4.49 5.71 -2.07
C GLY A 247 4.00 7.16 -1.98
N TRP A 248 4.56 7.96 -1.09
CA TRP A 248 4.31 9.41 -1.05
C TRP A 248 4.74 10.10 -2.35
N LEU A 249 5.89 9.72 -2.93
CA LEU A 249 6.33 10.21 -4.24
C LEU A 249 5.37 9.77 -5.37
N ILE A 250 4.90 8.52 -5.36
CA ILE A 250 3.90 8.00 -6.32
C ILE A 250 2.56 8.74 -6.24
N LEU A 251 2.18 9.24 -5.06
CA LEU A 251 0.99 10.09 -4.90
C LEU A 251 1.17 11.48 -5.54
N ARG A 252 2.41 11.96 -5.71
CA ARG A 252 2.73 13.22 -6.39
C ARG A 252 2.85 13.10 -7.92
N THR A 253 3.10 11.90 -8.48
CA THR A 253 3.27 11.73 -9.95
C THR A 253 1.96 11.76 -10.77
N GLY A 254 0.84 12.19 -10.17
CA GLY A 254 -0.38 12.53 -10.93
C GLY A 254 -1.63 12.65 -10.05
N CYS A 255 -2.42 13.71 -10.25
CA CYS A 255 -3.57 14.01 -9.38
C CYS A 255 -4.89 13.29 -9.74
N SER A 256 -5.06 12.85 -10.99
CA SER A 256 -6.35 12.39 -11.53
C SER A 256 -6.77 10.98 -11.11
N TRP A 257 -5.81 10.09 -10.83
CA TRP A 257 -6.07 8.67 -10.52
C TRP A 257 -6.32 8.40 -9.02
N ASN A 258 -5.80 9.24 -8.14
CA ASN A 258 -5.84 9.07 -6.68
C ASN A 258 -7.15 9.62 -6.07
N VAL A 259 -8.27 9.29 -6.73
CA VAL A 259 -9.63 9.63 -6.29
C VAL A 259 -10.24 8.43 -5.56
N TRP A 260 -10.80 8.67 -4.38
CA TRP A 260 -11.49 7.65 -3.59
C TRP A 260 -12.79 8.21 -3.02
N LYS A 261 -13.92 7.66 -3.46
CA LYS A 261 -15.26 8.07 -3.04
C LYS A 261 -15.72 7.40 -1.72
N GLY A 262 -14.87 6.61 -1.06
CA GLY A 262 -15.16 5.95 0.21
C GLY A 262 -15.35 4.43 0.12
N TYR A 263 -15.78 3.85 1.24
CA TYR A 263 -16.08 2.41 1.34
C TYR A 263 -17.49 2.10 0.83
N GLY A 264 -17.69 0.92 0.26
CA GLY A 264 -19.01 0.37 -0.12
C GLY A 264 -19.37 0.46 -1.61
N GLU A 265 -18.74 1.33 -2.40
CA GLU A 265 -19.00 1.41 -3.86
C GLU A 265 -18.60 0.15 -4.64
N HIS A 266 -17.71 -0.66 -4.09
CA HIS A 266 -17.15 -1.83 -4.76
C HIS A 266 -16.73 -2.86 -3.72
N TRP A 267 -16.77 -4.15 -4.06
CA TRP A 267 -16.45 -5.22 -3.11
C TRP A 267 -15.00 -5.14 -2.59
N ALA A 268 -14.04 -4.75 -3.43
CA ALA A 268 -12.65 -4.50 -3.03
C ALA A 268 -12.46 -3.24 -2.16
N ALA A 269 -13.48 -2.36 -2.14
CA ALA A 269 -13.62 -1.20 -1.25
C ALA A 269 -14.63 -1.47 -0.12
N SER A 270 -14.95 -2.73 0.20
CA SER A 270 -15.78 -3.07 1.35
C SER A 270 -15.07 -2.76 2.67
N ARG A 271 -15.84 -2.40 3.71
CA ARG A 271 -15.33 -2.35 5.09
C ARG A 271 -14.90 -3.72 5.60
N LEU A 272 -15.37 -4.82 4.98
CA LEU A 272 -15.02 -6.20 5.33
C LEU A 272 -13.51 -6.42 5.41
N TRP A 273 -12.74 -5.94 4.43
CA TRP A 273 -11.27 -6.11 4.41
C TRP A 273 -10.57 -5.39 5.57
N VAL A 274 -11.09 -4.24 5.98
CA VAL A 274 -10.59 -3.52 7.16
C VAL A 274 -10.97 -4.26 8.44
N TRP A 275 -12.20 -4.77 8.54
CA TRP A 275 -12.62 -5.59 9.69
C TRP A 275 -11.82 -6.89 9.79
N LEU A 276 -11.58 -7.61 8.70
CA LEU A 276 -10.72 -8.80 8.69
C LEU A 276 -9.28 -8.48 9.14
N THR A 277 -8.72 -7.35 8.68
CA THR A 277 -7.41 -6.85 9.13
C THR A 277 -7.39 -6.56 10.63
N VAL A 278 -8.42 -5.88 11.16
CA VAL A 278 -8.53 -5.53 12.58
C VAL A 278 -8.78 -6.77 13.45
N THR A 279 -9.63 -7.70 13.03
CA THR A 279 -9.88 -8.96 13.74
C THR A 279 -8.63 -9.82 13.80
N ALA A 280 -7.89 -9.97 12.68
CA ALA A 280 -6.62 -10.69 12.67
C ALA A 280 -5.59 -10.06 13.63
N LEU A 281 -5.51 -8.72 13.66
CA LEU A 281 -4.65 -7.99 14.58
C LEU A 281 -5.06 -8.17 16.05
N VAL A 282 -6.36 -8.07 16.38
CA VAL A 282 -6.87 -8.26 17.76
C VAL A 282 -6.66 -9.70 18.24
N VAL A 283 -6.92 -10.70 17.39
CA VAL A 283 -6.67 -12.11 17.70
C VAL A 283 -5.17 -12.36 17.92
N ALA A 284 -4.30 -11.80 17.10
CA ALA A 284 -2.86 -11.93 17.30
C ALA A 284 -2.36 -11.24 18.58
N ILE A 285 -2.88 -10.06 18.92
CA ILE A 285 -2.58 -9.39 20.21
C ILE A 285 -3.06 -10.25 21.39
N ALA A 286 -4.23 -10.88 21.30
CA ALA A 286 -4.73 -11.79 22.33
C ALA A 286 -3.87 -13.06 22.48
N ILE A 287 -3.43 -13.67 21.37
CA ILE A 287 -2.51 -14.82 21.38
C ILE A 287 -1.16 -14.43 21.99
N ALA A 288 -0.54 -13.34 21.52
CA ALA A 288 0.71 -12.84 22.07
C ALA A 288 0.60 -12.57 23.59
N GLY A 289 -0.46 -11.91 24.03
CA GLY A 289 -0.72 -11.65 25.45
C GLY A 289 -0.89 -12.94 26.26
N TYR A 290 -1.68 -13.90 25.75
CA TYR A 290 -1.92 -15.18 26.41
C TYR A 290 -0.63 -16.00 26.55
N SER A 291 0.11 -16.21 25.46
CA SER A 291 1.33 -17.02 25.46
C SER A 291 2.45 -16.39 26.30
N LEU A 292 2.59 -15.06 26.29
CA LEU A 292 3.56 -14.36 27.15
C LEU A 292 3.16 -14.40 28.64
N LEU A 293 1.87 -14.54 28.97
CA LEU A 293 1.40 -14.72 30.35
C LEU A 293 1.65 -16.16 30.86
N GLN A 294 1.44 -17.18 30.02
CA GLN A 294 1.80 -18.57 30.35
C GLN A 294 3.31 -18.73 30.58
N VAL A 295 4.14 -17.99 29.84
CA VAL A 295 5.59 -17.91 30.03
C VAL A 295 6.01 -17.27 31.37
N MET A 296 5.12 -16.59 32.12
CA MET A 296 5.51 -15.93 33.37
C MET A 296 5.72 -16.92 34.53
N PRO A 297 6.82 -16.78 35.31
CA PRO A 297 7.06 -17.60 36.50
C PRO A 297 5.87 -17.56 37.49
N GLY A 298 5.30 -18.73 37.78
CA GLY A 298 4.16 -18.89 38.68
C GLY A 298 2.78 -18.93 38.00
N LEU A 299 2.70 -18.74 36.68
CA LEU A 299 1.48 -18.98 35.88
C LEU A 299 1.61 -20.16 34.91
N SER A 300 2.85 -20.60 34.64
CA SER A 300 3.18 -21.63 33.66
C SER A 300 2.52 -22.99 33.92
N ALA A 301 1.64 -23.39 33.00
CA ALA A 301 1.44 -24.81 32.69
C ALA A 301 2.64 -25.37 31.90
N ASP A 302 2.75 -26.70 31.78
CA ASP A 302 3.82 -27.41 31.06
C ASP A 302 3.71 -27.28 29.51
N SER A 303 3.42 -26.09 28.99
CA SER A 303 3.31 -25.81 27.55
C SER A 303 4.70 -25.72 26.90
N THR A 304 4.86 -26.37 25.75
CA THR A 304 6.13 -26.49 25.00
C THR A 304 6.08 -25.80 23.63
N ILE A 305 5.11 -24.91 23.40
CA ILE A 305 4.87 -24.20 22.13
C ILE A 305 4.46 -22.73 22.31
N ASP A 306 4.57 -22.16 23.51
CA ASP A 306 4.06 -20.81 23.79
C ASP A 306 4.96 -19.70 23.23
N TYR A 307 6.28 -19.88 23.19
CA TYR A 307 7.17 -18.93 22.52
C TYR A 307 6.93 -18.95 21.00
N PHE A 308 6.68 -20.11 20.40
CA PHE A 308 6.29 -20.24 18.99
C PHE A 308 5.00 -19.45 18.69
N TRP A 309 3.98 -19.57 19.53
CA TRP A 309 2.73 -18.81 19.36
C TRP A 309 2.92 -17.30 19.56
N ALA A 310 3.73 -16.88 20.55
CA ALA A 310 4.08 -15.47 20.74
C ALA A 310 4.87 -14.90 19.55
N GLY A 311 5.87 -15.64 19.05
CA GLY A 311 6.66 -15.27 17.88
C GLY A 311 5.83 -15.18 16.60
N THR A 312 4.99 -16.19 16.34
CA THR A 312 4.01 -16.19 15.25
C THR A 312 3.06 -15.01 15.35
N ALA A 313 2.56 -14.71 16.54
CA ALA A 313 1.70 -13.55 16.77
C ALA A 313 2.40 -12.22 16.51
N PHE A 314 3.68 -12.04 16.88
CA PHE A 314 4.45 -10.84 16.53
C PHE A 314 4.59 -10.64 15.02
N ILE A 315 4.82 -11.71 14.25
CA ILE A 315 4.86 -11.68 12.78
C ILE A 315 3.51 -11.20 12.21
N VAL A 316 2.41 -11.79 12.71
CA VAL A 316 1.04 -11.44 12.31
C VAL A 316 0.71 -9.98 12.64
N ILE A 317 1.08 -9.51 13.84
CA ILE A 317 0.91 -8.12 14.29
C ILE A 317 1.67 -7.15 13.37
N ALA A 318 2.94 -7.39 13.08
CA ALA A 318 3.76 -6.51 12.23
C ALA A 318 3.20 -6.39 10.80
N GLY A 319 2.77 -7.50 10.21
CA GLY A 319 2.18 -7.53 8.87
C GLY A 319 0.83 -6.81 8.79
N TYR A 320 -0.12 -7.11 9.69
CA TYR A 320 -1.44 -6.48 9.64
C TYR A 320 -1.46 -5.03 10.16
N LEU A 321 -0.56 -4.63 11.07
CA LEU A 321 -0.33 -3.20 11.36
C LEU A 321 0.15 -2.44 10.12
N SER A 322 1.06 -3.05 9.34
CA SER A 322 1.53 -2.46 8.08
C SER A 322 0.40 -2.29 7.05
N ALA A 323 -0.49 -3.28 6.92
CA ALA A 323 -1.68 -3.18 6.06
C ALA A 323 -2.70 -2.14 6.55
N LEU A 324 -2.97 -2.07 7.86
CA LEU A 324 -3.92 -1.13 8.44
C LEU A 324 -3.40 0.31 8.32
N GLY A 325 -2.14 0.55 8.71
CA GLY A 325 -1.46 1.83 8.60
C GLY A 325 -1.33 2.31 7.15
N GLY A 326 -0.96 1.41 6.23
CA GLY A 326 -0.92 1.69 4.80
C GLY A 326 -2.31 2.05 4.25
N THR A 327 -3.33 1.23 4.52
CA THR A 327 -4.71 1.50 4.06
C THR A 327 -5.25 2.82 4.61
N TRP A 328 -4.91 3.17 5.86
CA TRP A 328 -5.28 4.44 6.48
C TRP A 328 -4.54 5.65 5.88
N LEU A 329 -3.20 5.63 5.82
CA LEU A 329 -2.38 6.72 5.27
C LEU A 329 -2.73 7.04 3.81
N PHE A 330 -2.84 6.00 2.98
CA PHE A 330 -3.19 6.14 1.56
C PHE A 330 -4.68 6.38 1.33
N GLY A 331 -5.54 6.11 2.32
CA GLY A 331 -6.94 6.52 2.34
C GLY A 331 -7.11 8.01 2.70
N LEU A 332 -6.33 8.52 3.65
CA LEU A 332 -6.25 9.94 4.00
C LEU A 332 -5.65 10.80 2.87
N ALA A 333 -4.65 10.28 2.17
CA ALA A 333 -4.01 10.98 1.05
C ALA A 333 -4.82 10.89 -0.27
N ALA A 334 -5.91 10.12 -0.33
CA ALA A 334 -6.78 10.05 -1.50
C ALA A 334 -7.78 11.22 -1.54
N ARG A 335 -7.97 11.80 -2.73
CA ARG A 335 -8.96 12.88 -2.91
C ARG A 335 -10.36 12.29 -2.85
N ARG A 336 -11.18 12.73 -1.89
CA ARG A 336 -12.61 12.45 -1.87
C ARG A 336 -13.32 13.26 -2.96
N ARG A 337 -14.32 12.64 -3.60
CA ARG A 337 -15.35 13.28 -4.43
C ARG A 337 -16.70 13.01 -3.76
#